data_AF-K8WFR0-F1
#
_entry.id   AF-K8WFR0-F1
#
_cell.length_a   1.000
_cell.length_b   1.000
_cell.length_c   1.000
_cell.angle_alpha   90.00
_cell.angle_beta   90.00
_cell.angle_gamma   90.00
#
_symmetry.space_group_name_H-M   'P 1'
#
loop_
_entity.id
_entity.type
_entity.pdbx_description
1 polymer ?
#
loop_
_entity_poly.entity_id
_entity_poly.type
_entity_poly.pdbx_seq_one_letter_code
_entity_poly.pdbx_strand_id
1 'polypeptide(L)'
;MTLQSDYFNGKYIKRFAALGPYLREKQCVNGGYFFDSLTVCINANVVPEKREFWGWWMTLSPKDKGFEYSYYLGMYDSKGVWQSKFSNDKTVMELIEKNLTSFHQSLSKQLCELELACVPSSKMAEFKWQLSK
;
A
#
# COMPACT_ATOMS: atom_id res chain seq x y z
N MET A 1 -1.25 28.24 8.90
CA MET A 1 -0.53 27.41 7.91
C MET A 1 0.43 26.47 8.64
N THR A 2 -0.07 25.38 9.23
CA THR A 2 0.77 24.38 9.93
C THR A 2 -0.01 23.07 10.09
N LEU A 3 -0.49 22.49 8.98
CA LEU A 3 -1.06 21.13 8.98
C LEU A 3 -0.01 20.06 8.60
N GLN A 4 1.08 20.48 7.94
CA GLN A 4 2.07 19.56 7.36
C GLN A 4 2.93 18.84 8.41
N SER A 5 3.10 19.41 9.61
CA SER A 5 3.92 18.86 10.68
C SER A 5 3.20 17.85 11.58
N ASP A 6 1.86 17.92 11.73
CA ASP A 6 1.15 16.96 12.59
C ASP A 6 1.01 15.57 11.92
N TYR A 7 0.92 15.52 10.60
CA TYR A 7 0.91 14.24 9.88
C TYR A 7 2.29 13.61 9.72
N PHE A 8 3.37 14.30 10.09
CA PHE A 8 4.71 13.71 10.22
C PHE A 8 4.94 13.12 11.63
N ASN A 9 3.95 13.22 12.53
CA ASN A 9 4.06 12.68 13.87
C ASN A 9 4.40 11.18 13.77
N GLY A 10 5.53 10.79 14.36
CA GLY A 10 5.91 9.38 14.53
C GLY A 10 4.82 8.52 15.19
N LYS A 11 3.78 9.13 15.78
CA LYS A 11 2.56 8.46 16.25
C LYS A 11 1.87 7.64 15.16
N TYR A 12 1.68 8.22 13.97
CA TYR A 12 1.01 7.56 12.85
C TYR A 12 1.94 6.52 12.21
N ILE A 13 3.21 6.86 12.01
CA ILE A 13 4.24 5.91 11.52
C ILE A 13 4.29 4.68 12.44
N LYS A 14 4.35 4.84 13.76
CA LYS A 14 4.36 3.71 14.71
C LYS A 14 3.07 2.87 14.63
N ARG A 15 1.91 3.51 14.50
CA ARG A 15 0.61 2.83 14.35
C ARG A 15 0.55 2.03 13.05
N PHE A 16 1.01 2.62 11.95
CA PHE A 16 1.07 1.96 10.66
C PHE A 16 2.15 0.87 10.60
N ALA A 17 3.30 1.06 11.27
CA ALA A 17 4.31 0.02 11.43
C ALA A 17 3.81 -1.15 12.27
N ALA A 18 2.87 -0.90 13.20
CA ALA A 18 2.19 -1.96 13.95
C ALA A 18 1.23 -2.81 13.10
N LEU A 19 0.82 -2.36 11.90
CA LEU A 19 0.06 -3.20 10.94
C LEU A 19 0.90 -4.34 10.38
N GLY A 20 2.23 -4.20 10.42
CA GLY A 20 3.16 -5.20 9.92
C GLY A 20 4.27 -4.58 9.06
N PRO A 21 5.07 -5.43 8.41
CA PRO A 21 6.24 -5.05 7.62
C PRO A 21 5.89 -4.40 6.27
N TYR A 22 4.72 -3.77 6.17
CA TYR A 22 4.22 -3.15 4.94
C TYR A 22 4.67 -1.70 4.78
N LEU A 23 4.86 -0.99 5.89
CA LEU A 23 5.19 0.44 5.86
C LEU A 23 6.66 0.66 5.48
N ARG A 24 6.91 1.47 4.45
CA ARG A 24 8.25 1.92 4.08
C ARG A 24 8.53 3.30 4.62
N GLU A 25 8.99 3.35 5.86
CA GLU A 25 9.38 4.59 6.55
C GLU A 25 10.34 5.45 5.71
N LYS A 26 11.27 4.82 4.97
CA LYS A 26 12.23 5.51 4.10
C LYS A 26 11.61 6.25 2.91
N GLN A 27 10.44 5.81 2.45
CA GLN A 27 9.71 6.43 1.33
C GLN A 27 8.61 7.39 1.82
N CYS A 28 8.39 7.47 3.14
CA CYS A 28 7.43 8.37 3.73
C CYS A 28 8.00 9.80 3.80
N VAL A 29 7.94 10.54 2.69
CA VAL A 29 8.45 11.92 2.62
C VAL A 29 7.28 12.90 2.59
N ASN A 30 7.40 14.00 3.35
CA ASN A 30 6.46 15.12 3.36
C ASN A 30 5.01 14.79 3.78
N GLY A 31 4.86 13.82 4.70
CA GLY A 31 3.55 13.41 5.25
C GLY A 31 2.82 12.34 4.42
N GLY A 32 3.31 12.02 3.22
CA GLY A 32 2.85 10.86 2.48
C GLY A 32 3.42 9.57 3.07
N TYR A 33 2.62 8.51 3.15
CA TYR A 33 3.02 7.19 3.58
C TYR A 33 3.04 6.23 2.40
N PHE A 34 4.07 5.40 2.33
CA PHE A 34 4.20 4.37 1.31
C PHE A 34 4.11 3.00 1.98
N PHE A 35 3.21 2.18 1.47
CA PHE A 35 3.05 0.80 1.89
C PHE A 35 3.28 -0.12 0.71
N ASP A 36 3.98 -1.22 0.92
CA ASP A 36 4.07 -2.29 -0.06
C ASP A 36 4.00 -3.66 0.58
N SER A 37 3.48 -4.62 -0.17
CA SER A 37 3.39 -6.01 0.23
C SER A 37 3.79 -6.92 -0.92
N LEU A 38 4.80 -7.74 -0.69
CA LEU A 38 5.30 -8.75 -1.61
C LEU A 38 4.60 -10.09 -1.28
N THR A 39 3.55 -10.42 -2.01
CA THR A 39 2.69 -11.57 -1.67
C THR A 39 3.18 -12.87 -2.30
N VAL A 40 3.59 -12.85 -3.57
CA VAL A 40 3.93 -14.08 -4.33
C VAL A 40 5.25 -13.90 -5.07
N CYS A 41 6.13 -14.90 -5.00
CA CYS A 41 7.36 -14.91 -5.80
C CYS A 41 7.06 -15.36 -7.23
N ILE A 42 7.51 -14.60 -8.24
CA ILE A 42 7.28 -14.93 -9.66
C ILE A 42 8.03 -16.18 -10.07
N ASN A 43 9.29 -16.29 -9.64
CA ASN A 43 10.14 -17.42 -9.96
C ASN A 43 11.10 -17.72 -8.80
N ALA A 44 10.80 -18.79 -8.06
CA ALA A 44 11.71 -19.30 -7.03
C ALA A 44 13.04 -19.83 -7.60
N ASN A 45 13.05 -20.18 -8.89
CA ASN A 45 14.19 -20.76 -9.60
C ASN A 45 15.25 -19.72 -10.05
N VAL A 46 14.94 -18.42 -10.07
CA VAL A 46 15.95 -17.40 -10.39
C VAL A 46 16.83 -17.16 -9.16
N VAL A 47 18.09 -16.81 -9.42
CA VAL A 47 19.03 -16.35 -8.40
C VAL A 47 18.38 -15.28 -7.51
N PRO A 48 18.62 -15.30 -6.19
CA PRO A 48 17.94 -14.43 -5.23
C PRO A 48 18.00 -12.94 -5.60
N GLU A 49 19.09 -12.53 -6.25
CA GLU A 49 19.33 -11.16 -6.70
C GLU A 49 18.43 -10.71 -7.89
N LYS A 50 17.80 -11.64 -8.62
CA LYS A 50 16.91 -11.34 -9.76
C LYS A 50 15.47 -11.79 -9.51
N ARG A 51 15.12 -12.13 -8.27
CA ARG A 51 13.76 -12.58 -7.96
C ARG A 51 12.80 -11.41 -8.02
N GLU A 52 11.77 -11.60 -8.82
CA GLU A 52 10.65 -10.69 -8.93
C GLU A 52 9.51 -11.19 -8.05
N PHE A 53 8.69 -10.26 -7.56
CA PHE A 53 7.57 -10.58 -6.69
C PHE A 53 6.31 -9.90 -7.19
N TRP A 54 5.21 -10.64 -7.25
CA TRP A 54 3.89 -10.07 -7.42
C TRP A 54 3.37 -9.58 -6.08
N GLY A 55 2.74 -8.41 -6.12
CA GLY A 55 2.18 -7.80 -4.93
C GLY A 55 1.42 -6.53 -5.24
N TRP A 56 1.36 -5.68 -4.23
CA TRP A 56 0.69 -4.40 -4.31
C TRP A 56 1.46 -3.36 -3.53
N TRP A 57 1.29 -2.10 -3.91
CA TRP A 57 1.73 -0.96 -3.14
C TRP A 57 0.61 0.06 -3.03
N MET A 58 0.63 0.80 -1.94
CA MET A 58 -0.32 1.83 -1.64
C MET A 58 0.41 3.11 -1.25
N THR A 59 -0.01 4.23 -1.82
CA THR A 59 0.40 5.55 -1.38
C THR A 59 -0.74 6.21 -0.62
N LEU A 60 -0.47 6.65 0.61
CA LEU A 60 -1.40 7.38 1.46
C LEU A 60 -0.92 8.83 1.57
N SER A 61 -1.70 9.78 1.08
CA SER A 61 -1.38 11.21 1.17
C SER A 61 -2.26 11.89 2.21
N PRO A 62 -1.71 12.77 3.07
CA PRO A 62 -2.49 13.49 4.05
C PRO A 62 -3.30 14.58 3.35
N LYS A 63 -4.54 14.78 3.78
CA LYS A 63 -5.47 15.79 3.28
C LYS A 63 -6.07 16.56 4.45
N ASP A 64 -6.66 17.72 4.17
CA ASP A 64 -7.13 18.68 5.18
C ASP A 64 -8.03 18.11 6.29
N LYS A 65 -8.80 17.06 6.00
CA LYS A 65 -9.69 16.37 6.98
C LYS A 65 -9.53 14.85 7.00
N GLY A 66 -8.38 14.32 6.57
CA GLY A 66 -8.19 12.87 6.51
C GLY A 66 -7.01 12.45 5.66
N PHE A 67 -7.14 11.29 5.04
CA PHE A 67 -6.12 10.67 4.22
C PHE A 67 -6.70 10.17 2.91
N GLU A 68 -5.91 10.33 1.86
CA GLU A 68 -6.23 9.87 0.53
C GLU A 68 -5.34 8.68 0.17
N TYR A 69 -5.93 7.52 -0.11
CA TYR A 69 -5.18 6.32 -0.46
C TYR A 69 -5.26 6.00 -1.95
N SER A 70 -4.19 5.47 -2.51
CA SER A 70 -4.15 4.94 -3.87
C SER A 70 -3.51 3.57 -3.86
N TYR A 71 -4.26 2.55 -4.28
CA TYR A 71 -3.73 1.20 -4.48
C TYR A 71 -3.19 1.03 -5.89
N TYR A 72 -2.13 0.25 -5.99
CA TYR A 72 -1.55 -0.18 -7.24
C TYR A 72 -1.15 -1.64 -7.11
N LEU A 73 -1.41 -2.38 -8.18
CA LEU A 73 -1.05 -3.78 -8.32
C LEU A 73 0.10 -3.88 -9.30
N GLY A 74 1.04 -4.78 -9.03
CA GLY A 74 2.18 -4.90 -9.89
C GLY A 74 3.20 -5.93 -9.48
N MET A 75 4.28 -5.89 -10.23
CA MET A 75 5.46 -6.67 -10.00
C MET A 75 6.54 -5.78 -9.40
N TYR A 76 7.09 -6.21 -8.28
CA TYR A 76 8.31 -5.69 -7.72
C TYR A 76 9.51 -6.36 -8.39
N ASP A 77 10.29 -5.54 -9.10
CA ASP A 77 11.50 -5.97 -9.77
C ASP A 77 12.67 -6.12 -8.79
N SER A 78 13.65 -6.94 -9.17
CA SER A 78 14.95 -7.08 -8.50
C SER A 78 15.67 -5.77 -8.18
N LYS A 79 15.46 -4.74 -9.00
CA LYS A 79 16.02 -3.39 -8.78
C LYS A 79 15.34 -2.62 -7.65
N GLY A 80 14.33 -3.21 -7.02
CA GLY A 80 13.54 -2.59 -5.98
C GLY A 80 12.48 -1.62 -6.50
N VAL A 81 12.06 -1.78 -7.76
CA VAL A 81 11.12 -0.88 -8.45
C VAL A 81 9.80 -1.59 -8.69
N TRP A 82 8.70 -0.93 -8.33
CA TRP A 82 7.35 -1.40 -8.63
C TRP A 82 6.98 -1.08 -10.08
N GLN A 83 6.52 -2.10 -10.81
CA GLN A 83 5.98 -2.00 -12.16
C GLN A 83 4.51 -2.39 -12.14
N SER A 84 3.63 -1.50 -12.63
CA SER A 84 2.18 -1.74 -12.73
C SER A 84 1.87 -2.77 -13.82
N LYS A 85 2.04 -4.05 -13.49
CA LYS A 85 1.75 -5.21 -14.34
C LYS A 85 0.74 -6.12 -13.63
N PHE A 86 -0.04 -6.86 -14.39
CA PHE A 86 -0.94 -7.87 -13.82
C PHE A 86 -0.38 -9.25 -14.10
N SER A 87 -0.46 -10.13 -13.11
CA SER A 87 -0.18 -11.55 -13.35
C SER A 87 -1.32 -12.15 -14.16
N ASN A 88 -1.00 -13.02 -15.11
CA ASN A 88 -2.01 -13.81 -15.82
C ASN A 88 -2.56 -14.97 -14.96
N ASP A 89 -1.96 -15.18 -13.79
CA ASP A 89 -2.26 -16.25 -12.88
C ASP A 89 -3.32 -15.82 -11.85
N LYS A 90 -4.50 -16.45 -11.91
CA LYS A 90 -5.64 -16.08 -11.07
C LYS A 90 -5.36 -16.31 -9.59
N THR A 91 -4.66 -17.39 -9.24
CA THR A 91 -4.33 -17.72 -7.85
C THR A 91 -3.44 -16.64 -7.23
N VAL A 92 -2.49 -16.11 -8.00
CA VAL A 92 -1.65 -14.98 -7.57
C VAL A 92 -2.48 -13.72 -7.32
N MET A 93 -3.38 -13.40 -8.24
CA MET A 93 -4.26 -12.25 -8.11
C MET A 93 -5.20 -12.38 -6.89
N GLU A 94 -5.77 -13.56 -6.64
CA GLU A 94 -6.61 -13.82 -5.46
C GLU A 94 -5.82 -13.70 -4.14
N LEU A 95 -4.58 -14.19 -4.09
CA LEU A 95 -3.72 -14.05 -2.91
C LEU A 95 -3.43 -12.58 -2.62
N ILE A 96 -3.13 -11.80 -3.65
CA ILE A 96 -2.89 -10.37 -3.55
C ILE A 96 -4.16 -9.64 -3.06
N GLU A 97 -5.32 -9.96 -3.64
CA GLU A 97 -6.59 -9.37 -3.23
C GLU A 97 -6.93 -9.67 -1.77
N LYS A 98 -6.76 -10.92 -1.34
CA LYS A 98 -6.97 -11.32 0.07
C LYS A 98 -6.06 -10.54 1.01
N ASN A 99 -4.77 -10.40 0.65
CA ASN A 99 -3.81 -9.65 1.44
C ASN A 99 -4.16 -8.15 1.50
N LEU A 100 -4.49 -7.55 0.35
CA LEU A 100 -4.89 -6.14 0.25
C LEU A 100 -6.16 -5.86 1.04
N THR A 101 -7.16 -6.74 0.95
CA THR A 101 -8.42 -6.61 1.69
C THR A 101 -8.18 -6.67 3.20
N SER A 102 -7.40 -7.64 3.67
CA SER A 102 -7.06 -7.78 5.10
C SER A 102 -6.27 -6.56 5.61
N PHE A 103 -5.34 -6.04 4.80
CA PHE A 103 -4.62 -4.81 5.10
C PHE A 103 -5.55 -3.60 5.13
N HIS A 104 -6.44 -3.44 4.14
CA HIS A 104 -7.37 -2.32 4.05
C HIS A 104 -8.33 -2.30 5.24
N GLN A 105 -8.85 -3.45 5.67
CA GLN A 105 -9.67 -3.57 6.87
C GLN A 105 -8.91 -3.11 8.12
N SER A 106 -7.66 -3.54 8.28
CA SER A 106 -6.82 -3.15 9.41
C SER A 106 -6.44 -1.66 9.38
N LEU A 107 -6.14 -1.13 8.20
CA LEU A 107 -5.86 0.29 7.98
C LEU A 107 -7.09 1.15 8.27
N SER A 108 -8.25 0.77 7.74
CA SER A 108 -9.53 1.45 7.94
C SER A 108 -9.92 1.47 9.42
N LYS A 109 -9.72 0.34 10.12
CA LYS A 109 -9.92 0.27 11.57
C LYS A 109 -9.03 1.27 12.32
N GLN A 110 -7.75 1.35 11.98
CA GLN A 110 -6.84 2.31 12.62
C GLN A 110 -7.19 3.77 12.29
N LEU A 111 -7.56 4.07 11.06
CA LEU A 111 -7.98 5.42 10.67
C LEU A 111 -9.28 5.82 11.38
N CYS A 112 -10.19 4.87 11.57
CA CYS A 112 -11.42 5.05 12.35
C CYS A 112 -11.11 5.33 13.83
N GLU A 113 -10.19 4.58 14.45
CA GLU A 113 -9.72 4.85 15.82
C GLU A 113 -9.05 6.22 15.99
N LEU A 114 -8.53 6.78 14.91
CA LEU A 114 -7.90 8.10 14.87
C LEU A 114 -8.86 9.21 14.43
N GLU A 115 -10.14 8.89 14.20
CA GLU A 115 -11.18 9.81 13.73
C GLU A 115 -10.82 10.52 12.39
N LEU A 116 -10.08 9.81 11.53
CA LEU A 116 -9.62 10.31 10.24
C LEU A 116 -10.44 9.72 9.10
N ALA A 117 -10.93 10.59 8.21
CA ALA A 117 -11.58 10.14 6.98
C ALA A 117 -10.56 9.49 6.05
N CYS A 118 -10.89 8.33 5.49
CA CYS A 118 -10.08 7.63 4.49
C CYS A 118 -10.82 7.67 3.16
N VAL A 119 -10.28 8.39 2.16
CA VAL A 119 -10.93 8.54 0.86
C VAL A 119 -10.07 7.97 -0.26
N PRO A 120 -10.67 7.33 -1.27
CA PRO A 120 -9.94 6.89 -2.44
C PRO A 120 -9.43 8.11 -3.24
N SER A 121 -8.20 8.03 -3.73
CA SER A 121 -7.63 9.07 -4.61
C SER A 121 -8.31 9.12 -5.98
N SER A 122 -8.21 10.24 -6.68
CA SER A 122 -8.61 10.33 -8.09
C SER A 122 -7.95 9.26 -8.96
N LYS A 123 -6.74 8.81 -8.61
CA LYS A 123 -6.06 7.70 -9.30
C LYS A 123 -6.75 6.34 -9.11
N MET A 124 -7.54 6.17 -8.04
CA MET A 124 -8.40 4.98 -7.90
C MET A 124 -9.58 4.98 -8.86
N ALA A 125 -9.99 6.12 -9.42
CA ALA A 125 -11.05 6.13 -10.44
C ALA A 125 -10.62 5.39 -11.73
N GLU A 126 -9.32 5.45 -12.05
CA GLU A 126 -8.71 4.68 -13.15
C GLU A 126 -8.42 3.25 -12.73
N PHE A 127 -8.18 3.02 -11.44
CA PHE A 127 -8.01 1.71 -10.85
C PHE A 127 -9.35 0.97 -10.77
N LYS A 128 -9.75 0.37 -11.89
CA LYS A 128 -10.96 -0.44 -12.03
C LYS A 128 -10.86 -1.79 -11.28
N TRP A 129 -10.42 -1.77 -10.03
CA TRP A 129 -10.51 -2.91 -9.13
C TRP A 129 -11.78 -2.75 -8.31
N GLN A 130 -12.70 -3.70 -8.48
CA GLN A 130 -13.85 -3.76 -7.58
C GLN A 130 -13.32 -4.20 -6.22
N LEU A 131 -13.04 -3.24 -5.32
CA LEU A 131 -13.29 -3.45 -3.89
C LEU A 131 -14.81 -3.65 -3.77
N SER A 132 -15.27 -4.82 -4.20
CA SER A 132 -16.67 -5.12 -4.41
C SER A 132 -17.26 -5.44 -3.04
N LYS A 133 -18.11 -4.51 -2.60
CA LYS A 133 -19.15 -4.58 -1.57
C LYS A 133 -18.73 -4.57 -0.10
#